data_AF-A0A3P5ZQ50-F1
#
_entry.id   AF-A0A3P5ZQ50-F1
#
_cell.length_a   1.000
_cell.length_b   1.000
_cell.length_c   1.000
_cell.angle_alpha   90.00
_cell.angle_beta   90.00
_cell.angle_gamma   90.00
#
_symmetry.space_group_name_H-M   'P 1'
#
loop_
_entity.id
_entity.type
_entity.pdbx_description
1 polymer ?
#
loop_
_entity_poly.entity_id
_entity_poly.type
_entity_poly.pdbx_seq_one_letter_code
_entity_poly.pdbx_strand_id
1 'polypeptide(L)' 'IESDSQTLVKALNSGASGAGLYGIFSDILKLAEAFEYVCFVWIPRERNVNG' A
#
# COMPACT_ATOMS: atom_id res chain seq x y z
N ILE A 1 -0.56 -3.10 -7.51
CA ILE A 1 0.69 -2.54 -6.97
C ILE A 1 1.28 -3.57 -6.02
N GLU A 2 2.54 -3.94 -6.20
CA GLU A 2 3.23 -4.94 -5.38
C GLU A 2 4.22 -4.26 -4.43
N SER A 3 4.34 -4.74 -3.19
CA SER A 3 5.31 -4.21 -2.22
C SER A 3 5.75 -5.28 -1.22
N ASP A 4 7.01 -5.23 -0.76
CA ASP A 4 7.49 -6.08 0.34
C ASP A 4 7.14 -5.55 1.73
N SER A 5 6.60 -4.33 1.82
CA SER A 5 6.17 -3.73 3.09
C SER A 5 4.83 -4.30 3.55
N GLN A 6 4.89 -5.33 4.39
CA GLN A 6 3.70 -5.99 4.92
C GLN A 6 2.80 -5.03 5.71
N THR A 7 3.39 -4.11 6.47
CA THR A 7 2.65 -3.10 7.25
C THR A 7 1.86 -2.17 6.35
N LEU A 8 2.45 -1.70 5.25
CA LEU A 8 1.80 -0.80 4.32
C LEU A 8 0.68 -1.50 3.56
N VAL A 9 0.94 -2.68 3.00
CA VAL A 9 -0.07 -3.45 2.26
C VAL A 9 -1.25 -3.83 3.16
N LYS A 10 -0.99 -4.23 4.41
CA LYS A 10 -2.06 -4.52 5.37
C LYS A 10 -2.89 -3.28 5.68
N ALA A 11 -2.26 -2.13 5.93
CA ALA A 11 -3.00 -0.89 6.19
C ALA A 11 -3.88 -0.48 5.01
N LEU A 12 -3.34 -0.54 3.78
CA LEU A 12 -4.07 -0.23 2.55
C LEU A 12 -5.26 -1.15 2.31
N ASN A 13 -5.11 -2.46 2.55
CA ASN A 13 -6.19 -3.42 2.36
C ASN A 13 -7.21 -3.44 3.52
N SER A 14 -6.82 -3.05 4.74
CA SER A 14 -7.71 -3.03 5.90
C SER A 14 -8.47 -1.71 6.06
N GLY A 15 -8.05 -0.66 5.35
CA GLY A 15 -8.56 0.70 5.55
C GLY A 15 -8.16 1.32 6.90
N ALA A 16 -7.31 0.65 7.68
CA ALA A 16 -6.91 1.07 9.01
C ALA A 16 -5.40 1.30 9.07
N SER A 17 -4.99 2.56 9.20
CA SER A 17 -3.59 2.95 9.43
C SER A 17 -3.29 3.05 10.92
N GLY A 18 -2.14 2.53 11.35
CA GLY A 18 -1.54 2.92 12.63
C GLY A 18 -1.11 4.39 12.60
N ALA A 19 -1.08 5.04 13.76
CA ALA A 19 -0.88 6.49 13.90
C ALA A 19 0.40 7.07 13.25
N GLY A 20 1.37 6.23 12.87
CA GLY A 20 2.61 6.65 12.21
C GLY A 20 2.60 6.68 10.67
N LEU A 21 1.56 6.12 10.02
CA LEU A 21 1.50 6.00 8.55
C LEU A 21 0.39 6.84 7.91
N TYR A 22 -0.36 7.63 8.70
CA TYR A 22 -1.59 8.28 8.25
C TYR A 22 -1.39 9.22 7.05
N GLY A 23 -0.31 10.00 7.02
CA GLY A 23 -0.01 10.91 5.90
C GLY A 23 0.16 10.16 4.57
N ILE A 24 1.15 9.26 4.53
CA ILE A 24 1.45 8.45 3.33
C ILE A 24 0.25 7.60 2.92
N PHE A 25 -0.44 6.99 3.89
CA PHE A 25 -1.66 6.22 3.66
C PHE A 25 -2.75 7.06 2.98
N SER A 26 -3.02 8.26 3.51
CA SER A 26 -4.02 9.18 2.94
C SER A 26 -3.65 9.66 1.54
N ASP A 27 -2.36 9.93 1.29
CA ASP A 27 -1.88 10.34 -0.03
C ASP A 27 -2.06 9.22 -1.06
N ILE A 28 -1.70 7.98 -0.70
CA ILE A 28 -1.89 6.81 -1.56
C ILE A 28 -3.38 6.58 -1.86
N LEU A 29 -4.25 6.68 -0.85
CA LEU A 29 -5.69 6.54 -1.05
C LEU A 29 -6.24 7.63 -1.98
N LYS A 30 -5.82 8.88 -1.80
CA LYS A 30 -6.26 9.99 -2.65
C LYS A 30 -5.82 9.83 -4.10
N LEU A 31 -4.62 9.29 -4.33
CA LEU A 31 -4.15 8.95 -5.68
C LEU A 31 -4.91 7.75 -6.25
N ALA A 32 -5.23 6.76 -5.42
CA ALA A 32 -6.00 5.58 -5.80
C ALA A 32 -7.42 5.91 -6.27
N GLU A 33 -8.07 6.96 -5.74
CA GLU A 33 -9.39 7.44 -6.18
C GLU A 33 -9.45 7.82 -7.67
N ALA A 34 -8.29 8.10 -8.30
CA ALA A 34 -8.23 8.41 -9.72
C ALA A 34 -8.42 7.18 -10.63
N PHE A 35 -8.40 5.96 -10.07
CA PHE A 35 -8.48 4.70 -10.82
C PHE A 35 -9.80 4.00 -10.54
N GLU A 36 -10.41 3.42 -11.58
CA GLU A 36 -11.65 2.62 -11.44
C GLU A 36 -11.44 1.39 -10.55
N TYR A 37 -10.24 0.81 -10.60
CA TYR A 37 -9.86 -0.33 -9.77
C TYR A 37 -8.37 -0.28 -9.40
N VAL A 38 -8.06 -0.52 -8.13
CA VAL A 38 -6.69 -0.62 -7.61
C VAL A 38 -6.59 -1.78 -6.62
N CYS A 39 -5.45 -2.47 -6.61
CA CYS A 39 -5.19 -3.58 -5.69
C CYS A 39 -3.74 -3.49 -5.17
N PHE A 40 -3.56 -3.75 -3.87
CA PHE A 40 -2.27 -3.75 -3.18
C PHE A 40 -1.93 -5.17 -2.75
N VAL A 41 -0.82 -5.70 -3.26
CA VAL A 41 -0.40 -7.08 -3.06
C VAL A 41 0.94 -7.10 -2.34
N TRP A 42 1.02 -7.93 -1.30
CA TRP A 42 2.28 -8.16 -0.62
C TRP A 42 3.08 -9.19 -1.39
N ILE A 43 4.37 -8.91 -1.59
CA ILE A 43 5.33 -9.84 -2.18
C ILE A 43 6.51 -10.05 -1.23
N PRO A 44 7.17 -11.22 -1.25
CA PRO A 44 8.44 -11.39 -0.56
C PRO A 44 9.48 -10.39 -1.07
N ARG A 45 10.39 -9.94 -0.19
CA ARG A 45 11.47 -9.00 -0.55
C ARG A 45 12.32 -9.47 -1.73
N GLU A 46 12.52 -10.78 -1.86
CA GLU A 46 13.23 -11.41 -2.97
C GLU A 46 12.56 -11.22 -4.34
N ARG A 47 11.27 -10.87 -4.37
CA ARG A 47 10.57 -10.51 -5.61
C ARG A 47 10.56 -9.00 -5.86
N ASN A 48 10.84 -8.19 -4.83
CA ASN A 48 10.96 -6.73 -4.97
C ASN A 48 12.39 -6.33 -5.35
N VAL A 49 12.91 -6.89 -6.44
CA VAL A 49 14.33 -6.79 -6.87
C VAL A 49 14.60 -5.74 -7.95
N ASN A 50 13.55 -5.08 -8.47
CA ASN A 50 13.65 -4.07 -9.53
C ASN A 50 13.12 -2.70 -9.08
N GLY A 51 13.33 -2.34 -7.81
CA GLY A 51 13.01 -1.02 -7.26
C GLY A 51 13.99 0.05 -7.69
#